data_AF-A0A453MAH7-F1
#
_entry.id   AF-A0A453MAH7-F1
#
_cell.length_a   1.000
_cell.length_b   1.000
_cell.length_c   1.000
_cell.angle_alpha   90.00
_cell.angle_beta   90.00
_cell.angle_gamma   90.00
#
_symmetry.space_group_name_H-M   'P 1'
#
loop_
_entity.id
_entity.type
_entity.pdbx_description
1 polymer ?
#
loop_
_entity_poly.entity_id
_entity_poly.type
_entity_poly.pdbx_seq_one_letter_code
_entity_poly.pdbx_strand_id
1 'polypeptide(L)'
;EEIVESSPVIAEAVSYLTKKVDSKTRDVKVLQPTIATQSVRTTEGNSLYEMDKATQEVVSAIVEAQSGGLGLAMNKISLGPDLPTINLRRPVGLPELRSLRRTFIKLAGQYSLSGRPPPTDADSAKRMFVDYLNREIGG
;
A
#
# COMPACT_ATOMS: atom_id res chain seq x y z
N GLU A 1 -47.89 -38.93 22.20
CA GLU A 1 -47.31 -37.67 22.67
C GLU A 1 -47.72 -36.58 21.70
N GLU A 2 -48.58 -35.69 22.15
CA GLU A 2 -49.15 -34.60 21.37
C GLU A 2 -48.23 -33.39 21.51
N ILE A 3 -47.67 -32.90 20.40
CA ILE A 3 -46.80 -31.72 20.42
C ILE A 3 -47.71 -30.51 20.64
N VAL A 4 -47.83 -30.07 21.88
CA VAL A 4 -48.62 -28.89 22.23
C VAL A 4 -47.91 -27.64 21.71
N GLU A 5 -48.41 -27.08 20.62
CA GLU A 5 -47.93 -25.85 19.95
C GLU A 5 -47.84 -24.61 20.85
N SER A 6 -48.36 -24.69 22.07
CA SER A 6 -48.42 -23.59 23.05
C SER A 6 -47.30 -23.65 24.11
N SER A 7 -46.30 -24.54 23.97
CA SER A 7 -45.17 -24.57 24.89
C SER A 7 -44.41 -23.24 24.86
N PRO A 8 -44.12 -22.62 26.02
CA PRO A 8 -43.51 -21.28 26.10
C PRO A 8 -42.16 -21.20 25.37
N VAL A 9 -41.44 -22.32 25.31
CA VAL A 9 -40.16 -22.43 24.60
C VAL A 9 -40.34 -22.31 23.08
N ILE A 10 -41.42 -22.87 22.54
CA ILE A 10 -41.73 -22.81 21.10
C ILE A 10 -42.18 -21.40 20.73
N ALA A 11 -43.01 -20.77 21.58
CA ALA A 11 -43.44 -19.39 21.38
C ALA A 11 -42.28 -18.39 21.42
N GLU A 12 -41.31 -18.58 22.34
CA GLU A 12 -40.11 -17.76 22.41
C GLU A 12 -39.22 -17.92 21.17
N ALA A 13 -39.00 -19.16 20.72
CA ALA A 13 -38.20 -19.44 19.53
C ALA A 13 -38.83 -18.88 18.25
N VAL A 14 -40.15 -19.04 18.07
CA VAL A 14 -40.88 -18.48 16.93
C VAL A 14 -40.87 -16.96 16.96
N SER A 15 -41.01 -16.34 18.14
CA SER A 15 -40.88 -14.89 18.31
C SER A 15 -39.50 -14.39 17.88
N TYR A 16 -38.43 -15.06 18.30
CA TYR A 16 -37.06 -14.70 17.90
C TYR A 16 -36.83 -14.85 16.39
N LEU A 17 -37.35 -15.90 15.76
CA LEU A 17 -37.16 -16.18 14.33
C LEU A 17 -38.03 -15.31 13.41
N THR A 18 -39.22 -14.89 13.88
CA THR A 18 -40.19 -14.14 13.06
C THR A 18 -40.20 -12.64 13.34
N LYS A 19 -39.45 -12.18 14.35
CA LYS A 19 -39.30 -10.75 14.65
C LYS A 19 -38.72 -10.02 13.44
N LYS A 20 -39.56 -9.24 12.76
CA LYS A 20 -39.13 -8.30 11.73
C LYS A 20 -38.29 -7.21 12.40
N VAL A 21 -37.03 -7.11 11.98
CA VAL A 21 -36.08 -6.11 12.48
C VAL A 21 -36.50 -4.75 11.94
N ASP A 22 -37.31 -4.02 12.72
CA ASP A 22 -37.41 -2.58 12.58
C ASP A 22 -36.07 -1.98 13.03
N SER A 23 -35.47 -1.15 12.18
CA SER A 23 -34.10 -0.61 12.34
C SER A 23 -33.94 0.29 13.58
N LYS A 24 -34.97 0.41 14.43
CA LYS A 24 -35.10 1.34 15.54
C LYS A 24 -35.17 0.65 16.91
N THR A 25 -34.68 -0.57 17.07
CA THR A 25 -34.37 -1.10 18.42
C THR A 25 -32.89 -1.43 18.55
N ARG A 26 -32.24 -0.62 19.39
CA ARG A 26 -30.87 -0.73 19.86
C ARG A 26 -30.64 -2.09 20.52
N ASP A 27 -30.18 -3.07 19.75
CA ASP A 27 -29.19 -4.07 20.20
C ASP A 27 -28.59 -4.86 19.03
N VAL A 28 -28.43 -4.20 17.88
CA VAL A 28 -27.38 -4.63 16.97
C VAL A 28 -26.12 -4.11 17.64
N LYS A 29 -25.35 -4.99 18.27
CA LYS A 29 -23.93 -4.75 18.46
C LYS A 29 -23.37 -4.57 17.06
N VAL A 30 -23.44 -3.34 16.54
CA VAL A 30 -22.91 -2.95 15.25
C VAL A 30 -21.48 -3.39 15.32
N LEU A 31 -21.16 -4.50 14.67
CA LEU A 31 -19.83 -5.05 14.64
C LEU A 31 -19.00 -3.93 14.02
N GLN A 32 -18.23 -3.24 14.86
CA GLN A 32 -17.29 -2.28 14.34
C GLN A 32 -16.41 -3.07 13.37
N PRO A 33 -16.27 -2.63 12.11
CA PRO A 33 -15.38 -3.28 11.18
C PRO A 33 -14.00 -3.31 11.84
N THR A 34 -13.58 -4.47 12.31
CA THR A 34 -12.22 -4.68 12.82
C THR A 34 -11.27 -4.50 11.63
N ILE A 35 -9.99 -4.25 11.87
CA ILE A 35 -8.96 -3.99 10.85
C ILE A 35 -9.04 -4.95 9.64
N ALA A 36 -9.47 -6.20 9.86
CA ALA A 36 -9.64 -7.22 8.84
C ALA A 36 -10.78 -6.97 7.81
N THR A 37 -11.79 -6.16 8.11
CA THR A 37 -12.96 -5.91 7.23
C THR A 37 -13.05 -4.49 6.70
N GLN A 38 -12.09 -3.61 7.04
CA GLN A 38 -11.93 -2.36 6.31
C GLN A 38 -11.25 -2.66 4.97
N SER A 39 -12.02 -2.87 3.89
CA SER A 39 -11.47 -2.68 2.55
C SER A 39 -11.20 -1.18 2.42
N VAL A 40 -9.94 -0.79 2.58
CA VAL A 40 -9.54 0.60 2.34
C VAL A 40 -9.97 0.95 0.92
N ARG A 41 -10.66 2.09 0.81
CA ARG A 41 -11.40 2.50 -0.37
C ARG A 41 -10.46 2.50 -1.58
N THR A 42 -10.96 1.96 -2.69
CA THR A 42 -10.27 1.70 -3.97
C THR A 42 -9.66 2.94 -4.65
N THR A 43 -9.71 4.12 -4.04
CA THR A 43 -8.94 5.31 -4.44
C THR A 43 -7.42 5.09 -4.33
N GLU A 44 -6.98 4.12 -3.53
CA GLU A 44 -5.57 3.70 -3.43
C GLU A 44 -5.05 2.98 -4.69
N GLY A 45 -5.92 2.41 -5.52
CA GLY A 45 -5.52 1.63 -6.69
C GLY A 45 -4.81 2.44 -7.77
N ASN A 46 -5.23 3.70 -7.97
CA ASN A 46 -4.57 4.61 -8.91
C ASN A 46 -3.21 5.05 -8.37
N SER A 47 -3.11 5.31 -7.06
CA SER A 47 -1.86 5.75 -6.41
C SER A 47 -0.78 4.67 -6.48
N LEU A 48 -1.11 3.40 -6.23
CA LEU A 48 -0.12 2.31 -6.28
C LEU A 48 0.41 2.06 -7.70
N TYR A 49 -0.46 2.14 -8.71
CA TYR A 49 -0.04 2.04 -10.10
C TYR A 49 0.90 3.19 -10.49
N GLU A 50 0.54 4.43 -10.15
CA GLU A 50 1.37 5.61 -10.40
C GLU A 50 2.72 5.50 -9.67
N MET A 51 2.74 4.96 -8.45
CA MET A 51 3.98 4.67 -7.72
C MET A 51 4.84 3.60 -8.40
N ASP A 52 4.27 2.47 -8.82
CA ASP A 52 5.06 1.42 -9.48
C ASP A 52 5.64 1.94 -10.80
N LYS A 53 4.84 2.68 -11.58
CA LYS A 53 5.27 3.35 -12.81
C LYS A 53 6.39 4.36 -12.54
N ALA A 54 6.21 5.24 -11.56
CA ALA A 54 7.20 6.25 -11.16
C ALA A 54 8.53 5.62 -10.73
N THR A 55 8.49 4.56 -9.90
CA THR A 55 9.71 3.86 -9.48
C THR A 55 10.36 3.08 -10.63
N GLN A 56 9.58 2.56 -11.57
CA GLN A 56 10.10 1.92 -12.77
C GLN A 56 10.88 2.89 -13.66
N GLU A 57 10.37 4.11 -13.85
CA GLU A 57 11.07 5.16 -14.60
C GLU A 57 12.44 5.48 -13.98
N VAL A 58 12.51 5.55 -12.64
CA VAL A 58 13.77 5.74 -11.90
C VAL A 58 14.74 4.59 -12.15
N VAL A 59 14.28 3.34 -12.07
CA VAL A 59 15.12 2.16 -12.31
C VAL A 59 15.67 2.16 -13.75
N SER A 60 14.82 2.44 -14.75
CA SER A 60 15.25 2.51 -16.15
C SER A 60 16.32 3.59 -16.34
N ALA A 61 16.10 4.78 -15.79
CA ALA A 61 17.06 5.88 -15.90
C ALA A 61 18.41 5.57 -15.21
N ILE A 62 18.40 4.82 -14.09
CA ILE A 62 19.65 4.36 -13.45
C ILE A 62 20.39 3.39 -14.38
N VAL A 63 19.69 2.43 -14.96
CA VAL A 63 20.28 1.43 -15.87
C VAL A 63 20.84 2.10 -17.14
N GLU A 64 20.11 3.07 -17.69
CA GLU A 64 20.57 3.88 -18.82
C GLU A 64 21.80 4.73 -18.47
N ALA A 65 21.82 5.35 -17.29
CA ALA A 65 22.98 6.11 -16.83
C ALA A 65 24.22 5.22 -16.65
N GLN A 66 24.04 3.98 -16.17
CA GLN A 66 25.11 2.99 -16.01
C GLN A 66 25.58 2.41 -17.36
N SER A 67 24.69 2.24 -18.34
CA SER A 67 25.03 1.68 -19.66
C SER A 67 25.67 2.72 -20.59
N GLY A 68 25.33 4.00 -20.46
CA GLY A 68 25.81 5.09 -21.30
C GLY A 68 27.26 5.53 -21.08
N GLY A 69 28.09 4.77 -20.35
CA GLY A 69 29.51 5.09 -20.09
C GLY A 69 29.77 6.28 -19.16
N LEU A 70 28.82 7.21 -18.99
CA LEU A 70 28.90 8.34 -18.06
C LEU A 70 28.74 7.92 -16.58
N GLY A 71 28.03 6.82 -16.30
CA GLY A 71 27.73 6.36 -14.93
C GLY A 71 28.88 5.65 -14.20
N LEU A 72 30.02 5.41 -14.86
CA LEU A 72 31.21 4.83 -14.22
C LEU A 72 32.18 5.89 -13.66
N ALA A 73 32.18 7.10 -14.22
CA ALA A 73 33.03 8.20 -13.75
C ALA A 73 32.30 9.13 -12.77
N MET A 74 30.96 9.17 -12.85
CA MET A 74 30.10 9.99 -12.01
C MET A 74 29.16 9.05 -11.25
N ASN A 75 29.51 8.73 -10.01
CA ASN A 75 28.67 8.05 -9.01
C ASN A 75 27.40 8.85 -8.65
N LYS A 76 26.99 9.81 -9.48
CA LYS A 76 25.89 10.75 -9.30
C LYS A 76 24.98 10.71 -10.52
N ILE A 77 23.73 10.31 -10.31
CA ILE A 77 22.70 10.22 -11.36
C ILE A 77 21.65 11.28 -11.08
N SER A 78 21.50 12.24 -11.99
CA SER A 78 20.44 13.25 -11.97
C SER A 78 19.27 12.78 -12.82
N LEU A 79 18.10 12.60 -12.20
CA LEU A 79 16.88 12.12 -12.86
C LEU A 79 15.96 13.23 -13.37
N GLY A 80 16.30 14.49 -13.08
CA GLY A 80 15.53 15.67 -13.44
C GLY A 80 15.86 16.86 -12.53
N PRO A 81 15.36 18.07 -12.86
CA PRO A 81 15.64 19.29 -12.09
C PRO A 81 15.02 19.29 -10.68
N ASP A 82 13.92 18.56 -10.49
CA ASP A 82 13.13 18.56 -9.26
C ASP A 82 13.31 17.31 -8.38
N LEU A 83 14.24 16.43 -8.76
CA LEU A 83 14.51 15.18 -8.08
C LEU A 83 15.90 15.21 -7.43
N PRO A 84 16.06 14.62 -6.23
CA PRO A 84 17.37 14.51 -5.62
C PRO A 84 18.33 13.72 -6.54
N THR A 85 19.60 14.07 -6.52
CA THR A 85 20.63 13.29 -7.21
C THR A 85 20.83 11.97 -6.47
N ILE A 86 20.80 10.86 -7.20
CA ILE A 86 21.16 9.55 -6.63
C ILE A 86 22.68 9.48 -6.54
N ASN A 87 23.20 9.21 -5.35
CA ASN A 87 24.62 8.98 -5.12
C ASN A 87 24.83 7.48 -4.93
N LEU A 88 25.42 6.82 -5.93
CA LEU A 88 25.72 5.39 -5.86
C LEU A 88 27.17 5.21 -5.43
N ARG A 89 27.45 4.45 -4.38
CA ARG A 89 28.85 4.14 -4.01
C ARG A 89 29.50 3.12 -4.94
N ARG A 90 28.69 2.25 -5.54
CA ARG A 90 29.09 1.18 -6.46
C ARG A 90 28.07 1.06 -7.60
N PRO A 91 28.44 0.50 -8.76
CA PRO A 91 27.45 0.10 -9.74
C PRO A 91 26.52 -0.95 -9.13
N VAL A 92 25.22 -0.70 -9.23
CA VAL A 92 24.14 -1.56 -8.75
C VAL A 92 23.65 -2.41 -9.92
N GLY A 93 23.39 -3.70 -9.68
CA GLY A 93 22.83 -4.57 -10.72
C GLY A 93 21.32 -4.38 -10.87
N LEU A 94 20.77 -4.65 -12.06
CA LEU A 94 19.32 -4.67 -12.28
C LEU A 94 18.56 -5.61 -11.31
N PRO A 95 19.06 -6.82 -10.96
CA PRO A 95 18.39 -7.67 -9.97
C PRO A 95 18.29 -7.02 -8.58
N GLU A 96 19.33 -6.30 -8.16
CA GLU A 96 19.39 -5.60 -6.88
C GLU A 96 18.42 -4.40 -6.87
N LEU A 97 18.42 -3.59 -7.94
CA LEU A 97 17.45 -2.50 -8.12
C LEU A 97 15.99 -2.99 -8.09
N ARG A 98 15.71 -4.14 -8.71
CA ARG A 98 14.37 -4.77 -8.68
C ARG A 98 13.99 -5.22 -7.27
N SER A 99 14.94 -5.74 -6.51
CA SER A 99 14.73 -6.13 -5.10
C SER A 99 14.41 -4.90 -4.25
N LEU A 100 15.22 -3.85 -4.35
CA LEU A 100 15.02 -2.57 -3.65
C LEU A 100 13.67 -1.95 -4.00
N ARG A 101 13.28 -1.95 -5.29
CA ARG A 101 11.96 -1.48 -5.74
C ARG A 101 10.83 -2.27 -5.07
N ARG A 102 10.90 -3.61 -5.06
CA ARG A 102 9.89 -4.45 -4.40
C ARG A 102 9.77 -4.16 -2.91
N THR A 103 10.91 -4.01 -2.22
CA THR A 103 10.93 -3.68 -0.79
C THR A 103 10.33 -2.29 -0.55
N PHE A 104 10.69 -1.29 -1.36
CA PHE A 104 10.11 0.04 -1.29
C PHE A 104 8.60 0.04 -1.49
N ILE A 105 8.08 -0.61 -2.54
CA ILE A 105 6.63 -0.68 -2.82
C ILE A 105 5.91 -1.42 -1.69
N LYS A 106 6.49 -2.51 -1.17
CA LYS A 106 5.93 -3.23 -0.03
C LYS A 106 5.86 -2.35 1.22
N LEU A 107 6.94 -1.60 1.50
CA LEU A 107 6.97 -0.63 2.59
C LEU A 107 5.91 0.44 2.35
N ALA A 108 5.95 1.15 1.22
CA ALA A 108 5.03 2.23 0.92
C ALA A 108 3.54 1.81 0.90
N GLY A 109 3.22 0.58 0.50
CA GLY A 109 1.87 0.00 0.61
C GLY A 109 1.46 -0.36 2.05
N GLN A 110 2.42 -0.58 2.94
CA GLN A 110 2.18 -0.81 4.38
C GLN A 110 2.20 0.49 5.20
N TYR A 111 2.62 1.62 4.62
CA TYR A 111 2.72 2.92 5.32
C TYR A 111 1.38 3.51 5.75
N SER A 112 0.25 2.94 5.33
CA SER A 112 -1.07 3.20 5.93
C SER A 112 -1.11 2.90 7.45
N LEU A 113 -0.09 2.23 8.02
CA LEU A 113 0.05 1.92 9.45
C LEU A 113 1.13 2.73 10.22
N SER A 114 1.99 3.52 9.56
CA SER A 114 3.12 4.22 10.22
C SER A 114 3.01 5.75 10.29
N GLY A 115 1.90 6.32 9.83
CA GLY A 115 1.53 7.73 10.08
C GLY A 115 2.15 8.78 9.15
N ARG A 116 3.04 8.41 8.21
CA ARG A 116 3.47 9.32 7.13
C ARG A 116 2.56 9.08 5.91
N PRO A 117 1.96 10.13 5.32
CA PRO A 117 1.02 9.95 4.21
C PRO A 117 1.72 9.27 3.02
N PRO A 118 1.04 8.31 2.36
CA PRO A 118 1.54 7.72 1.13
C PRO A 118 1.73 8.81 0.06
N PRO A 119 2.68 8.63 -0.87
CA PRO A 119 2.90 9.59 -1.93
C PRO A 119 1.64 9.68 -2.79
N THR A 120 1.07 10.88 -2.83
CA THR A 120 -0.19 11.13 -3.55
C THR A 120 0.05 11.29 -5.05
N ASP A 121 1.29 11.64 -5.43
CA ASP A 121 1.70 11.99 -6.79
C ASP A 121 2.93 11.19 -7.24
N ALA A 122 3.06 10.99 -8.56
CA ALA A 122 4.18 10.30 -9.18
C ALA A 122 5.53 10.95 -8.85
N ASP A 123 5.63 12.28 -8.86
CA ASP A 123 6.87 12.99 -8.51
C ASP A 123 7.26 12.81 -7.04
N SER A 124 6.27 12.82 -6.15
CA SER A 124 6.47 12.52 -4.72
C SER A 124 6.96 11.08 -4.53
N ALA A 125 6.43 10.12 -5.30
CA ALA A 125 6.90 8.74 -5.29
C ALA A 125 8.34 8.61 -5.79
N LYS A 126 8.71 9.32 -6.87
CA LYS A 126 10.10 9.37 -7.38
C LYS A 126 11.04 9.91 -6.32
N ARG A 127 10.71 11.04 -5.68
CA ARG A 127 11.51 11.65 -4.61
C ARG A 127 11.75 10.68 -3.45
N MET A 128 10.69 10.07 -2.93
CA MET A 128 10.83 9.12 -1.82
C MET A 128 11.63 7.87 -2.20
N PHE A 129 11.47 7.36 -3.42
CA PHE A 129 12.23 6.21 -3.88
C PHE A 129 13.71 6.54 -4.05
N VAL A 130 14.03 7.73 -4.59
CA VAL A 130 15.40 8.24 -4.67
C VAL A 130 16.03 8.39 -3.29
N ASP A 131 15.30 8.95 -2.32
CA ASP A 131 15.76 9.06 -0.94
C ASP A 131 16.00 7.69 -0.31
N TYR A 132 15.14 6.72 -0.59
CA TYR A 132 15.32 5.33 -0.16
C TYR A 132 16.59 4.72 -0.75
N LEU A 133 16.83 4.87 -2.06
CA LEU A 133 18.07 4.41 -2.70
C LEU A 133 19.30 5.10 -2.08
N ASN A 134 19.24 6.41 -1.86
CA ASN A 134 20.34 7.14 -1.21
C ASN A 134 20.61 6.70 0.24
N ARG A 135 19.66 6.03 0.92
CA ARG A 135 19.86 5.46 2.27
C ARG A 135 20.39 4.03 2.24
N GLU A 136 19.94 3.22 1.28
CA GLU A 136 20.29 1.80 1.18
C GLU A 136 21.63 1.58 0.46
N ILE A 137 21.90 2.39 -0.56
CA ILE A 137 23.05 2.21 -1.47
C ILE A 137 23.87 3.50 -1.69
N GLY A 138 23.26 4.66 -1.46
CA GLY A 138 24.00 5.86 -1.08
C GLY A 138 24.39 5.73 0.38
N GLY A 139 25.42 6.45 0.82
CA GLY A 139 25.74 6.46 2.24
C GLY A 139 26.51 7.68 2.63
#